data_AF-A0A820SAV6-F1
#
_entry.id   AF-A0A820SAV6-F1
#
_cell.length_a   1.000
_cell.length_b   1.000
_cell.length_c   1.000
_cell.angle_alpha   90.00
_cell.angle_beta   90.00
_cell.angle_gamma   90.00
#
_symmetry.space_group_name_H-M   'P 1'
#
loop_
_entity.id
_entity.type
_entity.pdbx_description
1 polymer ?
#
loop_
_entity_poly.entity_id
_entity_poly.type
_entity_poly.pdbx_seq_one_letter_code
_entity_poly.pdbx_strand_id
1 'polypeptide(L)'
;SKAAAKSTGDKYQWQIMREIEKHMQKLWADMKIFEVDAPSHSTDNSNTFLATFPYPYMNGRLHLGHTFSLSRCEFSVGYQRL
;
A
#
# COMPACT_ATOMS: atom_id res chain seq x y z
N SER A 1 38.74 -15.93 19.47
CA SER A 1 38.39 -15.30 18.18
C SER A 1 37.20 -14.38 18.40
N LYS A 2 37.36 -13.10 18.08
CA LYS A 2 36.43 -12.02 18.44
C LYS A 2 35.08 -12.18 17.71
N ALA A 3 34.00 -12.27 18.47
CA ALA A 3 32.69 -11.73 18.10
C ALA A 3 32.05 -11.19 19.40
N ALA A 4 32.68 -10.14 19.91
CA ALA A 4 32.18 -9.36 21.03
C ALA A 4 30.82 -8.74 20.67
N ALA A 5 29.90 -8.80 21.64
CA ALA A 5 28.71 -7.97 21.81
C ALA A 5 28.48 -6.90 20.72
N LYS A 6 27.53 -7.15 19.81
CA LYS A 6 26.90 -6.06 19.07
C LYS A 6 25.96 -5.35 20.03
N SER A 7 26.32 -4.12 20.35
CA SER A 7 25.71 -3.20 21.30
C SER A 7 24.20 -3.09 21.18
N THR A 8 23.55 -3.07 22.33
CA THR A 8 22.28 -2.42 22.64
C THR A 8 22.21 -1.04 21.94
N GLY A 9 21.56 -0.93 20.77
CA GLY A 9 21.37 0.36 20.10
C GLY A 9 21.08 0.34 18.59
N ASP A 10 21.57 -0.63 17.83
CA ASP A 10 21.41 -0.64 16.36
C ASP A 10 20.13 -1.37 15.92
N LYS A 11 19.19 -0.63 15.32
CA LYS A 11 18.00 -1.22 14.68
C LYS A 11 18.40 -1.94 13.39
N TYR A 12 17.80 -3.11 13.15
CA TYR A 12 17.97 -3.82 11.89
C TYR A 12 17.26 -3.07 10.75
N GLN A 13 17.79 -3.19 9.53
CA GLN A 13 17.21 -2.53 8.34
C GLN A 13 15.71 -2.83 8.15
N TRP A 14 15.29 -4.09 8.36
CA TRP A 14 13.88 -4.47 8.26
C TRP A 14 12.99 -3.78 9.31
N GLN A 15 13.51 -3.45 10.49
CA GLN A 15 12.77 -2.73 11.52
C GLN A 15 12.55 -1.28 11.09
N ILE A 16 13.59 -0.66 10.53
CA ILE A 16 13.53 0.70 10.00
C ILE A 16 12.48 0.77 8.88
N MET A 17 12.51 -0.16 7.93
CA MET A 17 11.51 -0.22 6.84
C MET A 17 10.09 -0.36 7.36
N ARG A 18 9.87 -1.23 8.37
CA ARG A 18 8.54 -1.45 8.96
C ARG A 18 8.04 -0.24 9.78
N GLU A 19 8.94 0.54 10.37
CA GLU A 19 8.59 1.79 11.05
C GLU A 19 8.16 2.87 10.05
N ILE A 20 8.91 3.01 8.94
CA ILE A 20 8.57 3.94 7.86
C ILE A 20 7.23 3.55 7.23
N GLU A 21 7.00 2.28 6.94
CA GLU A 21 5.74 1.77 6.37
C GLU A 21 4.53 2.18 7.22
N LYS A 22 4.59 1.95 8.53
CA LYS A 22 3.51 2.31 9.46
C LYS A 22 3.27 3.82 9.52
N HIS A 23 4.34 4.60 9.49
CA HIS A 23 4.23 6.06 9.50
C HIS A 23 3.55 6.57 8.22
N MET A 24 3.97 6.08 7.05
CA MET A 24 3.36 6.47 5.77
C MET A 24 1.89 6.04 5.67
N GLN A 25 1.56 4.80 6.07
CA GLN A 25 0.18 4.31 6.09
C GLN A 25 -0.73 5.20 6.96
N LYS A 26 -0.22 5.66 8.11
CA LYS A 26 -0.96 6.58 8.97
C LYS A 26 -1.19 7.93 8.29
N LEU A 27 -0.14 8.54 7.73
CA LEU A 27 -0.26 9.82 7.03
C LEU A 27 -1.26 9.75 5.87
N TRP A 28 -1.23 8.66 5.08
CA TRP A 28 -2.16 8.47 3.98
C TRP A 28 -3.61 8.33 4.43
N ALA A 29 -3.84 7.64 5.55
CA ALA A 29 -5.17 7.50 6.15
C ALA A 29 -5.67 8.85 6.71
N ASP A 30 -4.82 9.59 7.42
CA ASP A 30 -5.15 10.90 8.01
C ASP A 30 -5.47 11.94 6.92
N MET A 31 -4.72 11.93 5.81
CA MET A 31 -4.92 12.84 4.67
C MET A 31 -5.98 12.35 3.67
N LYS A 32 -6.48 11.11 3.80
CA LYS A 32 -7.48 10.51 2.90
C LYS A 32 -7.10 10.57 1.42
N ILE A 33 -5.81 10.47 1.08
CA ILE A 33 -5.29 10.69 -0.28
C ILE A 33 -5.76 9.69 -1.34
N PHE A 34 -6.43 8.61 -0.93
CA PHE A 34 -7.00 7.56 -1.78
C PHE A 34 -8.53 7.58 -1.79
N GLU A 35 -9.18 8.50 -1.07
CA GLU A 35 -10.61 8.78 -1.21
C GLU A 35 -10.78 9.78 -2.37
N VAL A 36 -11.45 9.36 -3.45
CA VAL A 36 -11.66 10.18 -4.65
C VAL A 36 -13.15 10.40 -4.85
N ASP A 37 -13.57 11.66 -4.88
CA ASP A 37 -14.93 12.06 -5.23
C ASP A 37 -15.14 12.02 -6.75
N ALA A 38 -16.36 11.66 -7.16
CA ALA A 38 -16.72 11.72 -8.58
C ALA A 38 -16.72 13.18 -9.08
N PRO A 39 -16.27 13.44 -10.32
CA PRO A 39 -16.31 14.78 -10.89
C PRO A 39 -17.74 15.32 -10.94
N SER A 40 -17.92 16.59 -10.58
CA SER A 40 -19.24 17.23 -10.47
C SER A 40 -19.91 17.50 -11.82
N HIS A 41 -19.13 17.55 -12.91
CA HIS A 41 -19.62 17.77 -14.26
C HIS A 41 -19.02 16.75 -15.24
N SER A 42 -19.84 16.27 -16.17
CA SER A 42 -19.47 15.29 -17.21
C SER A 42 -18.46 15.79 -18.25
N THR A 43 -18.06 17.06 -18.16
CA THR A 43 -17.14 17.73 -19.10
C THR A 43 -15.70 17.80 -18.59
N ASP A 44 -15.44 17.39 -17.35
CA ASP A 44 -14.07 17.21 -16.88
C ASP A 44 -13.49 15.98 -17.57
N ASN A 45 -12.75 16.21 -18.65
CA ASN A 45 -11.98 15.22 -19.38
C ASN A 45 -10.80 14.67 -18.55
N SER A 46 -10.97 14.48 -17.25
CA SER A 46 -10.02 13.75 -16.43
C SER A 46 -10.06 12.28 -16.87
N ASN A 47 -8.92 11.74 -17.31
CA ASN A 47 -8.78 10.30 -17.56
C ASN A 47 -9.09 9.55 -16.26
N THR A 48 -10.33 9.10 -16.11
CA THR A 48 -10.76 8.30 -14.96
C THR A 48 -10.26 6.87 -15.14
N PHE A 49 -9.56 6.37 -14.14
CA PHE A 49 -9.06 4.99 -14.13
C PHE A 49 -9.67 4.26 -12.94
N LEU A 50 -10.57 3.32 -13.22
CA LEU A 50 -11.19 2.46 -12.23
C LEU A 50 -10.71 1.03 -12.41
N ALA A 51 -10.11 0.48 -11.36
CA ALA A 51 -9.74 -0.92 -11.30
C ALA A 51 -10.41 -1.57 -10.09
N THR A 52 -10.91 -2.80 -10.27
CA THR A 52 -11.61 -3.55 -9.22
C THR A 52 -10.99 -4.94 -9.08
N PHE A 53 -10.98 -5.44 -7.85
CA PHE A 53 -10.55 -6.79 -7.52
C PHE A 53 -11.76 -7.57 -6.96
N PRO A 54 -12.04 -8.80 -7.42
CA PRO A 54 -13.15 -9.58 -6.90
C PRO A 54 -12.99 -9.79 -5.39
N TYR A 55 -14.04 -9.48 -4.63
CA TYR A 55 -14.00 -9.60 -3.17
C TYR A 55 -13.72 -11.05 -2.75
N PRO A 56 -12.66 -11.29 -1.95
CA PRO A 56 -12.30 -12.63 -1.53
C PRO A 56 -13.31 -13.16 -0.50
N TYR A 57 -13.52 -14.48 -0.50
CA TYR A 57 -14.31 -15.12 0.53
C TYR A 57 -13.63 -14.98 1.90
N MET A 58 -14.41 -14.59 2.91
CA MET A 58 -13.93 -14.25 4.25
C MET A 58 -13.79 -15.45 5.19
N ASN A 59 -13.90 -16.68 4.68
CA ASN A 59 -13.81 -17.91 5.46
C ASN A 59 -12.38 -18.30 5.85
N GLY A 60 -11.40 -17.41 5.68
CA GLY A 60 -10.00 -17.65 6.00
C GLY A 60 -9.14 -16.39 5.89
N ARG A 61 -7.84 -16.54 6.17
CA ARG A 61 -6.86 -15.47 5.98
C ARG A 61 -6.52 -15.32 4.50
N LEU A 62 -6.23 -14.10 4.08
CA LEU A 62 -5.71 -13.86 2.74
C LEU A 62 -4.32 -14.51 2.61
N HIS A 63 -4.18 -15.40 1.63
CA HIS A 63 -2.91 -16.02 1.30
C HIS A 63 -2.19 -15.25 0.19
N LEU A 64 -0.92 -15.59 -0.06
CA LEU A 64 -0.06 -14.95 -1.07
C LEU A 64 -0.68 -14.89 -2.48
N GLY A 65 -1.53 -15.86 -2.83
CA GLY A 65 -2.22 -15.87 -4.12
C GLY A 65 -3.23 -14.73 -4.27
N HIS A 66 -3.97 -14.39 -3.20
CA HIS A 66 -4.84 -13.22 -3.20
C HIS A 66 -4.03 -11.93 -3.37
N THR A 67 -2.92 -11.79 -2.65
CA THR A 67 -2.04 -10.63 -2.77
C THR A 67 -1.42 -10.51 -4.16
N PHE A 68 -1.05 -11.64 -4.78
CA PHE A 68 -0.53 -11.66 -6.15
C PHE A 68 -1.56 -11.19 -7.19
N SER A 69 -2.82 -11.59 -7.05
CA SER A 69 -3.88 -11.12 -7.95
C SER A 69 -4.25 -9.66 -7.69
N LEU A 70 -4.28 -9.23 -6.42
CA LEU A 70 -4.54 -7.84 -6.02
C LEU A 70 -3.44 -6.87 -6.51
N SER A 71 -2.17 -7.28 -6.48
CA SER A 71 -1.05 -6.40 -6.85
C SER A 71 -1.10 -5.91 -8.30
N ARG A 72 -1.73 -6.67 -9.21
CA ARG A 72 -1.96 -6.23 -10.60
C ARG A 72 -2.79 -4.96 -10.65
N CYS A 73 -3.85 -4.90 -9.84
CA CYS A 73 -4.70 -3.73 -9.74
C CYS A 73 -3.93 -2.56 -9.09
N GLU A 74 -3.27 -2.82 -7.96
CA GLU A 74 -2.54 -1.82 -7.19
C GLU A 74 -1.45 -1.10 -8.01
N PHE A 75 -0.64 -1.85 -8.74
CA PHE A 75 0.40 -1.27 -9.60
C PHE A 75 -0.17 -0.54 -10.82
N SER A 76 -1.30 -1.01 -11.36
CA SER A 76 -1.96 -0.32 -12.48
C SER A 76 -2.49 1.05 -12.04
N VAL A 77 -3.15 1.12 -10.88
CA VAL A 77 -3.65 2.39 -10.31
C VAL A 77 -2.48 3.32 -9.96
N GLY A 78 -1.42 2.78 -9.35
CA GLY A 78 -0.22 3.55 -9.02
C GLY A 78 0.45 4.18 -10.25
N TYR A 79 0.55 3.42 -11.36
CA TYR A 79 1.10 3.93 -12.61
C TYR A 79 0.21 4.98 -13.27
N GLN A 80 -1.11 4.76 -13.31
CA GLN A 80 -2.07 5.69 -13.92
C GLN A 80 -2.23 6.99 -13.13
N ARG A 81 -1.80 7.02 -11.86
CA ARG A 81 -1.80 8.22 -11.01
C ARG A 81 -0.58 9.14 -11.24
N LEU A 82 0.51 8.62 -11.82
CA LEU A 82 1.72 9.40 -12.15
C LEU A 82 1.49 10.34 -13.32
#